data_AF-D5T2F8-F1
#
_entry.id   AF-D5T2F8-F1
#
_cell.length_a   1.000
_cell.length_b   1.000
_cell.length_c   1.000
_cell.angle_alpha   90.00
_cell.angle_beta   90.00
_cell.angle_gamma   90.00
#
_symmetry.space_group_name_H-M   'P 1'
#
loop_
_entity.id
_entity.type
_entity.pdbx_description
1 polymer ?
#
loop_
_entity_poly.entity_id
_entity_poly.type
_entity_poly.pdbx_seq_one_letter_code
_entity_poly.pdbx_strand_id
1 'polypeptide(L)'
;MTTFDFEKNIAVLQDAKGKEIEWRGSHYPAYSTGILVFAQSYFKSDAYDRYFDRTLRQYGFREGIPEVKVAEIAKKSDNYDLVRALMSAVIRGEKYTSGMWQVLVYNGIMLDLLVRQYQLKTNIQLAIDV
;
A
#
# COMPACT_ATOMS: atom_id res chain seq x y z
N MET A 1 -17.35 -6.74 4.92
CA MET A 1 -16.02 -6.08 4.84
C MET A 1 -16.20 -4.66 5.33
N THR A 2 -15.20 -4.08 6.00
CA THR A 2 -15.27 -2.71 6.52
C THR A 2 -14.83 -1.71 5.46
N THR A 3 -15.50 -0.56 5.36
CA THR A 3 -15.07 0.53 4.48
C THR A 3 -13.70 1.05 4.93
N PHE A 4 -12.77 1.19 3.98
CA PHE A 4 -11.47 1.80 4.25
C PHE A 4 -11.57 3.34 4.24
N ASP A 5 -11.09 3.96 5.31
CA ASP A 5 -10.96 5.42 5.41
C ASP A 5 -9.62 5.87 4.79
N PHE A 6 -9.65 6.27 3.52
CA PHE A 6 -8.45 6.66 2.79
C PHE A 6 -7.82 7.93 3.35
N GLU A 7 -8.60 8.97 3.63
CA GLU A 7 -8.08 10.28 4.05
C GLU A 7 -7.34 10.18 5.39
N LYS A 8 -7.93 9.49 6.37
CA LYS A 8 -7.29 9.24 7.66
C LYS A 8 -5.96 8.50 7.50
N ASN A 9 -5.93 7.46 6.68
CA ASN A 9 -4.73 6.63 6.53
C ASN A 9 -3.66 7.28 5.64
N ILE A 10 -4.06 8.14 4.70
CA ILE A 10 -3.15 9.02 3.97
C ILE A 10 -2.44 9.96 4.96
N ALA A 11 -3.17 10.58 5.90
CA ALA A 11 -2.57 11.45 6.91
C ALA A 11 -1.53 10.71 7.79
N VAL A 12 -1.80 9.45 8.15
CA VAL A 12 -0.84 8.60 8.88
C VAL A 12 0.45 8.42 8.09
N LEU A 13 0.35 8.08 6.79
CA LEU A 13 1.53 7.85 5.95
C LEU A 13 2.25 9.16 5.59
N GLN A 14 1.53 10.27 5.47
CA GLN A 14 2.12 11.61 5.31
C GLN A 14 2.96 11.99 6.52
N ASP A 15 2.45 11.79 7.73
CA ASP A 15 3.20 12.06 8.95
C ASP A 15 4.44 11.15 9.08
N ALA A 16 4.35 9.89 8.66
CA ALA A 16 5.46 8.94 8.78
C ALA A 16 6.55 9.11 7.71
N LYS A 17 6.25 9.71 6.56
CA LYS A 17 7.17 9.84 5.43
C LYS A 17 8.46 10.57 5.83
N GLY A 18 9.61 10.00 5.43
CA GLY A 18 10.93 10.56 5.71
C GLY A 18 11.38 10.50 7.18
N LYS A 19 10.54 9.97 8.09
CA LYS A 19 10.93 9.72 9.48
C LYS A 19 11.57 8.35 9.57
N GLU A 20 12.73 8.28 10.23
CA GLU A 20 13.39 7.01 10.49
C GLU A 20 12.54 6.13 11.40
N ILE A 21 12.39 4.85 11.05
CA ILE A 21 11.74 3.85 11.88
C ILE A 21 12.87 2.96 12.41
N GLU A 22 13.17 3.03 13.71
CA GLU A 22 14.30 2.32 14.28
C GLU A 22 14.13 0.79 14.23
N TRP A 23 15.24 0.07 14.04
CA TRP A 23 15.29 -1.38 14.18
C TRP A 23 16.00 -1.77 15.48
N ARG A 24 15.21 -2.01 16.54
CA ARG A 24 15.72 -2.23 17.91
C ARG A 24 16.11 -3.68 18.21
N GLY A 25 16.70 -4.37 17.23
CA GLY A 25 17.15 -5.78 17.38
C GLY A 25 16.03 -6.83 17.45
N SER A 26 14.78 -6.45 17.13
CA SER A 26 13.62 -7.35 17.03
C SER A 26 13.47 -7.97 15.63
N HIS A 27 12.49 -8.87 15.45
CA HIS A 27 12.20 -9.46 14.13
C HIS A 27 11.58 -8.46 13.13
N TYR A 28 10.96 -7.39 13.63
CA TYR A 28 10.38 -6.29 12.84
C TYR A 28 10.90 -4.93 13.34
N PRO A 29 10.96 -3.90 12.49
CA PRO A 29 11.19 -2.52 12.93
C PRO A 29 10.15 -2.02 13.93
N ALA A 30 10.49 -0.98 14.69
CA ALA A 30 9.62 -0.37 15.70
C ALA A 30 8.57 0.55 15.05
N TYR A 31 7.65 -0.04 14.28
CA TYR A 31 6.55 0.70 13.65
C TYR A 31 5.70 1.44 14.67
N SER A 32 5.32 2.68 14.35
CA SER A 32 4.39 3.43 15.18
C SER A 32 3.02 2.75 15.22
N THR A 33 2.25 2.99 16.28
CA THR A 33 0.86 2.52 16.38
C THR A 33 0.03 2.96 15.17
N GLY A 34 0.29 4.15 14.63
CA GLY A 34 -0.37 4.64 13.42
C GLY A 34 -0.15 3.72 12.22
N ILE A 35 1.10 3.35 11.91
CA ILE A 35 1.44 2.46 10.79
C ILE A 35 0.81 1.07 10.99
N LEU A 36 0.86 0.53 12.22
CA LEU A 36 0.27 -0.77 12.54
C LEU A 36 -1.25 -0.78 12.37
N VAL A 37 -1.93 0.27 12.86
CA VAL A 37 -3.39 0.43 12.71
C VAL A 37 -3.76 0.63 11.25
N PHE A 38 -2.99 1.41 10.50
CA PHE A 38 -3.15 1.58 9.05
C PHE A 38 -3.12 0.22 8.35
N ALA A 39 -2.05 -0.56 8.53
CA ALA A 39 -1.89 -1.83 7.84
C ALA A 39 -3.01 -2.82 8.21
N GLN A 40 -3.38 -2.87 9.49
CA GLN A 40 -4.47 -3.73 9.95
C GLN A 40 -5.83 -3.31 9.36
N SER A 41 -6.11 -2.01 9.33
CA SER A 41 -7.37 -1.49 8.77
C SER A 41 -7.45 -1.73 7.27
N TYR A 42 -6.35 -1.55 6.53
CA TYR A 42 -6.27 -1.84 5.10
C TYR A 42 -6.56 -3.32 4.85
N PHE A 43 -5.82 -4.23 5.51
CA PHE A 43 -5.98 -5.68 5.35
C PHE A 43 -7.42 -6.19 5.61
N LYS A 44 -8.15 -5.56 6.53
CA LYS A 44 -9.54 -5.95 6.86
C LYS A 44 -10.60 -5.34 5.94
N SER A 45 -10.21 -4.37 5.11
CA SER A 45 -11.14 -3.54 4.34
C SER A 45 -11.50 -4.10 2.96
N ASP A 46 -12.49 -3.47 2.32
CA ASP A 46 -12.83 -3.64 0.89
C ASP A 46 -11.73 -3.19 -0.07
N ALA A 47 -10.84 -2.30 0.38
CA ALA A 47 -9.72 -1.81 -0.40
C ALA A 47 -8.60 -2.85 -0.57
N TYR A 48 -8.55 -3.89 0.27
CA TYR A 48 -7.56 -4.96 0.13
C TYR A 48 -7.99 -5.99 -0.92
N ASP A 49 -7.15 -6.21 -1.93
CA ASP A 49 -7.29 -7.33 -2.85
C ASP A 49 -6.87 -8.64 -2.18
N ARG A 50 -7.84 -9.52 -1.90
CA ARG A 50 -7.60 -10.86 -1.32
C ARG A 50 -6.91 -11.82 -2.29
N TYR A 51 -6.93 -11.50 -3.58
CA TYR A 51 -6.36 -12.29 -4.66
C TYR A 51 -5.19 -11.55 -5.33
N PHE A 52 -4.53 -10.63 -4.62
CA PHE A 52 -3.48 -9.78 -5.17
C PHE A 52 -2.40 -10.59 -5.92
N ASP A 53 -2.00 -11.77 -5.45
CA ASP A 53 -1.05 -12.64 -6.16
C ASP A 53 -1.51 -13.01 -7.57
N ARG A 54 -2.80 -13.34 -7.71
CA ARG A 54 -3.40 -13.66 -9.01
C ARG A 54 -3.47 -12.41 -9.89
N THR A 55 -3.90 -11.28 -9.33
CA THR A 55 -4.00 -10.00 -10.03
C THR A 55 -2.63 -9.57 -10.55
N LEU A 56 -1.59 -9.59 -9.72
CA LEU A 56 -0.21 -9.26 -10.12
C LEU A 56 0.30 -10.15 -11.25
N ARG A 57 0.02 -11.46 -11.21
CA ARG A 57 0.37 -12.39 -12.31
C ARG A 57 -0.33 -12.06 -13.62
N GLN A 58 -1.58 -11.60 -13.58
CA GLN A 58 -2.31 -11.16 -14.78
C GLN A 58 -1.66 -9.94 -15.43
N TYR A 59 -1.04 -9.07 -14.63
CA TYR A 59 -0.24 -7.93 -15.11
C TYR A 59 1.22 -8.29 -15.40
N GLY A 60 1.58 -9.58 -15.42
CA GLY A 60 2.91 -10.06 -15.80
C GLY A 60 3.93 -10.11 -14.65
N PHE A 61 3.55 -9.73 -13.43
CA PHE A 61 4.43 -9.81 -12.26
C PHE A 61 4.36 -11.23 -11.66
N ARG A 62 5.27 -12.09 -12.11
CA ARG A 62 5.38 -13.49 -11.64
C ARG A 62 6.39 -13.67 -10.51
N GLU A 63 7.26 -12.69 -10.33
CA GLU A 63 8.35 -12.66 -9.35
C GLU A 63 8.25 -11.42 -8.46
N GLY A 64 9.27 -11.19 -7.61
CA GLY A 64 9.38 -9.96 -6.83
C GLY A 64 9.44 -8.73 -7.73
N ILE A 65 8.80 -7.65 -7.28
CA ILE A 65 8.70 -6.40 -8.04
C ILE A 65 9.75 -5.43 -7.48
N PRO A 66 10.70 -4.93 -8.28
CA PRO A 66 11.68 -3.96 -7.81
C PRO A 66 11.02 -2.71 -7.24
N GLU A 67 11.57 -2.16 -6.15
CA GLU A 67 11.03 -0.96 -5.49
C GLU A 67 10.82 0.21 -6.45
N VAL A 68 11.80 0.48 -7.33
CA VAL A 68 11.72 1.54 -8.35
C VAL A 68 10.50 1.36 -9.25
N LYS A 69 10.16 0.10 -9.58
CA LYS A 69 9.00 -0.21 -10.42
C LYS A 69 7.69 0.00 -9.66
N VAL A 70 7.65 -0.35 -8.38
CA VAL A 70 6.50 -0.05 -7.50
C VAL A 70 6.29 1.46 -7.42
N ALA A 71 7.36 2.24 -7.22
CA ALA A 71 7.31 3.70 -7.19
C ALA A 71 6.83 4.32 -8.51
N GLU A 72 7.24 3.76 -9.65
CA GLU A 72 6.76 4.19 -10.96
C GLU A 72 5.24 3.96 -11.10
N ILE A 73 4.78 2.76 -10.77
CA ILE A 73 3.36 2.39 -10.86
C ILE A 73 2.51 3.26 -9.93
N ALA A 74 2.97 3.48 -8.70
CA ALA A 74 2.32 4.34 -7.72
C ALA A 74 2.07 5.77 -8.25
N LYS A 75 2.98 6.30 -9.09
CA LYS A 75 2.87 7.66 -9.63
C LYS A 75 2.06 7.74 -10.92
N LYS A 76 2.12 6.71 -11.78
CA LYS A 76 1.67 6.82 -13.19
C LYS A 76 0.51 5.92 -13.57
N SER A 77 0.32 4.78 -12.91
CA SER A 77 -0.65 3.77 -13.36
C SER A 77 -2.08 4.27 -13.27
N ASP A 78 -2.86 4.17 -14.33
CA ASP A 78 -4.31 4.43 -14.36
C ASP A 78 -5.14 3.21 -13.96
N ASN A 79 -4.49 2.05 -13.79
CA ASN A 79 -5.17 0.81 -13.46
C ASN A 79 -5.39 0.64 -11.95
N TYR A 80 -6.65 0.73 -11.52
CA TYR A 80 -7.03 0.61 -10.11
C TYR A 80 -6.67 -0.76 -9.52
N ASP A 81 -6.96 -1.86 -10.23
CA ASP A 81 -6.73 -3.20 -9.74
C ASP A 81 -5.25 -3.51 -9.55
N LEU A 82 -4.39 -3.02 -10.45
CA LEU A 82 -2.94 -3.15 -10.30
C LEU A 82 -2.43 -2.38 -9.08
N VAL A 83 -2.83 -1.12 -8.91
CA VAL A 83 -2.39 -0.29 -7.77
C VAL A 83 -2.87 -0.91 -6.45
N ARG A 84 -4.13 -1.35 -6.40
CA ARG A 84 -4.71 -2.05 -5.26
C ARG A 84 -3.94 -3.35 -4.94
N ALA A 85 -3.66 -4.18 -5.94
CA ALA A 85 -2.94 -5.42 -5.75
C ALA A 85 -1.51 -5.20 -5.23
N LEU A 86 -0.82 -4.17 -5.72
CA LEU A 86 0.50 -3.79 -5.21
C LEU A 86 0.46 -3.37 -3.75
N MET A 87 -0.50 -2.53 -3.37
CA MET A 87 -0.65 -2.12 -1.97
C MET A 87 -0.97 -3.33 -1.06
N SER A 88 -1.84 -4.23 -1.50
CA SER A 88 -2.10 -5.50 -0.82
C SER A 88 -0.86 -6.37 -0.68
N ALA A 89 -0.05 -6.49 -1.73
CA ALA A 89 1.19 -7.23 -1.71
C ALA A 89 2.21 -6.62 -0.75
N VAL A 90 2.33 -5.29 -0.71
CA VAL A 90 3.18 -4.57 0.23
C VAL A 90 2.72 -4.81 1.68
N ILE A 91 1.42 -4.69 1.97
CA ILE A 91 0.85 -4.98 3.30
C ILE A 91 1.11 -6.43 3.71
N ARG A 92 0.97 -7.38 2.78
CA ARG A 92 1.21 -8.79 3.10
C ARG A 92 2.71 -9.14 3.18
N GLY A 93 3.53 -8.41 2.43
CA GLY A 93 4.96 -8.67 2.20
C GLY A 93 5.82 -8.50 3.44
N GLU A 94 5.45 -7.63 4.38
CA GLU A 94 6.22 -7.43 5.63
C GLU A 94 6.43 -8.74 6.40
N LYS A 95 5.44 -9.63 6.40
CA LYS A 95 5.54 -10.95 7.03
C LYS A 95 6.68 -11.82 6.46
N TYR A 96 7.02 -11.61 5.19
CA TYR A 96 8.01 -12.42 4.46
C TYR A 96 9.33 -11.69 4.23
N THR A 97 9.33 -10.36 4.36
CA THR A 97 10.50 -9.51 4.21
C THR A 97 10.40 -8.40 5.26
N SER A 98 10.87 -8.70 6.47
CA SER A 98 10.92 -7.74 7.56
C SER A 98 11.67 -6.47 7.14
N GLY A 99 11.10 -5.31 7.43
CA GLY A 99 11.69 -4.02 7.05
C GLY A 99 11.24 -3.49 5.68
N MET A 100 10.40 -4.24 4.95
CA MET A 100 9.83 -3.75 3.70
C MET A 100 9.02 -2.48 3.93
N TRP A 101 8.15 -2.44 4.93
CA TRP A 101 7.37 -1.24 5.24
C TRP A 101 8.27 -0.08 5.66
N GLN A 102 9.32 -0.33 6.45
CA GLN A 102 10.25 0.72 6.87
C GLN A 102 10.79 1.50 5.66
N VAL A 103 11.30 0.79 4.64
CA VAL A 103 11.85 1.42 3.43
C VAL A 103 10.75 2.12 2.62
N LEU A 104 9.61 1.46 2.40
CA LEU A 104 8.54 2.00 1.56
C LEU A 104 7.79 3.18 2.21
N VAL A 105 7.70 3.22 3.54
CA VAL A 105 7.18 4.36 4.29
C VAL A 105 8.17 5.52 4.24
N TYR A 106 9.45 5.26 4.53
CA TYR A 106 10.49 6.28 4.52
C TYR A 106 10.57 6.99 3.15
N ASN A 107 10.59 6.21 2.07
CA ASN A 107 10.64 6.72 0.69
C ASN A 107 9.30 7.29 0.19
N GLY A 108 8.21 7.13 0.95
CA GLY A 108 6.87 7.61 0.58
C GLY A 108 6.16 6.79 -0.50
N ILE A 109 6.65 5.62 -0.86
CA ILE A 109 6.06 4.75 -1.89
C ILE A 109 4.71 4.20 -1.42
N MET A 110 4.61 3.81 -0.15
CA MET A 110 3.33 3.39 0.45
C MET A 110 2.27 4.51 0.39
N LEU A 111 2.70 5.75 0.62
CA LEU A 111 1.82 6.93 0.53
C LEU A 111 1.35 7.15 -0.91
N ASP A 112 2.28 7.15 -1.87
CA ASP A 112 1.97 7.34 -3.28
C ASP A 112 1.00 6.25 -3.80
N LEU A 113 1.20 4.98 -3.40
CA LEU A 113 0.27 3.88 -3.71
C LEU A 113 -1.12 4.15 -3.15
N LEU A 114 -1.22 4.57 -1.89
CA LEU A 114 -2.51 4.79 -1.24
C LEU A 114 -3.27 5.97 -1.85
N VAL A 115 -2.58 7.07 -2.10
CA VAL A 115 -3.13 8.26 -2.74
C VAL A 115 -3.61 7.91 -4.15
N ARG A 116 -2.82 7.17 -4.93
CA ARG A 116 -3.20 6.78 -6.28
C ARG A 116 -4.40 5.86 -6.28
N GLN A 117 -4.44 4.88 -5.36
CA GLN A 117 -5.60 4.01 -5.20
C GLN A 117 -6.87 4.81 -4.90
N TYR A 118 -6.77 5.81 -4.02
CA TYR A 118 -7.89 6.67 -3.66
C TYR A 118 -8.40 7.48 -4.86
N GLN A 119 -7.49 8.16 -5.58
CA GLN A 119 -7.82 8.94 -6.78
C GLN A 119 -8.56 8.08 -7.82
N LEU A 120 -8.05 6.87 -8.08
CA LEU A 120 -8.66 5.97 -9.05
C LEU A 120 -10.02 5.44 -8.58
N LYS A 121 -10.18 5.12 -7.29
CA LYS A 121 -11.47 4.69 -6.71
C LYS A 121 -12.54 5.78 -6.86
N THR A 122 -12.19 7.03 -6.56
CA THR A 122 -13.10 8.17 -6.67
C THR A 122 -13.49 8.43 -8.13
N ASN A 123 -12.54 8.35 -9.07
CA ASN A 123 -12.84 8.52 -10.49
C ASN A 123 -13.78 7.43 -11.02
N ILE A 124 -13.60 6.18 -10.58
CA ILE A 124 -14.51 5.08 -10.94
C ILE A 124 -15.91 5.32 -10.40
N GLN A 125 -16.03 5.77 -9.15
CA GLN A 125 -17.33 6.06 -8.54
C GLN A 125 -18.08 7.14 -9.34
N LEU A 126 -17.40 8.24 -9.68
CA LEU A 126 -17.96 9.30 -10.51
C LEU A 126 -18.41 8.82 -11.89
N ALA A 127 -17.75 7.82 -12.48
CA ALA A 127 -18.11 7.27 -13.78
C ALA A 127 -19.32 6.31 -13.72
N ILE A 128 -19.64 5.74 -12.56
CA ILE A 128 -20.80 4.87 -12.34
C ILE A 128 -22.06 5.68 -12.03
N ASP A 129 -21.90 6.85 -11.41
CA ASP A 129 -22.99 7.74 -11.00
C ASP A 129 -23.50 8.66 -12.13
N VAL A 130 -23.02 8.46 -13.38
CA VAL A 130 -23.42 9.18 -14.62
C VAL A 130 -24.21 8.24 -15.53
#